data_AF-A0A3R6WRZ7-F1
#
_entry.id   AF-A0A3R6WRZ7-F1
#
_cell.length_a   1.000
_cell.length_b   1.000
_cell.length_c   1.000
_cell.angle_alpha   90.00
_cell.angle_beta   90.00
_cell.angle_gamma   90.00
#
_symmetry.space_group_name_H-M   'P 1'
#
loop_
_entity.id
_entity.type
_entity.pdbx_description
1 polymer ?
#
loop_
_entity_poly.entity_id
_entity_poly.type
_entity_poly.pdbx_seq_one_letter_code
_entity_poly.pdbx_strand_id
1 'polypeptide(L)'
;MTGTIFNSYLTSLNKRMVEVDRKILLLVDNAPSHSLDEDVLLDNVKIQMLPKNTTSHLQPQDAGIIAAFKAKFKERQLQNALDQIDLVMRGRQEQLYEVPLDEAMTWAKEAWRSVTQLTVANCWARTGIVDGDLSAFGEQVAELHHA
;
A
#
# COMPACT_ATOMS: atom_id res chain seq x y z
N MET A 1 -2.29 -12.06 -7.25
CA MET A 1 -1.18 -11.66 -8.15
C MET A 1 -0.42 -12.91 -8.56
N THR A 2 0.00 -13.04 -9.82
CA THR A 2 0.86 -14.15 -10.25
C THR A 2 2.34 -13.76 -10.14
N GLY A 3 3.26 -14.73 -10.13
CA GLY A 3 4.70 -14.45 -10.13
C GLY A 3 5.13 -13.56 -11.29
N THR A 4 4.63 -13.84 -12.51
CA THR A 4 4.89 -13.01 -13.71
C THR A 4 4.51 -11.54 -13.52
N ILE A 5 3.34 -11.27 -12.92
CA ILE A 5 2.90 -9.88 -12.66
C ILE A 5 3.79 -9.24 -11.60
N PHE A 6 4.18 -9.98 -10.57
CA PHE A 6 5.07 -9.49 -9.52
C PHE A 6 6.46 -9.12 -10.07
N ASN A 7 7.08 -10.01 -10.84
CA ASN A 7 8.39 -9.76 -11.46
C ASN A 7 8.34 -8.59 -12.45
N SER A 8 7.30 -8.49 -13.28
CA SER A 8 7.09 -7.33 -14.16
C SER A 8 6.98 -6.00 -13.40
N TYR A 9 6.27 -6.01 -12.26
CA TYR A 9 6.20 -4.87 -11.37
C TYR A 9 7.56 -4.52 -10.76
N LEU A 10 8.33 -5.52 -10.29
CA LEU A 10 9.65 -5.32 -9.70
C LEU A 10 10.65 -4.72 -10.68
N THR A 11 10.71 -5.21 -11.91
CA THR A 11 11.57 -4.65 -12.97
C THR A 11 11.20 -3.19 -13.23
N SER A 12 9.91 -2.89 -13.31
CA SER A 12 9.42 -1.52 -13.51
C SER A 12 9.73 -0.60 -12.32
N LEU A 13 9.58 -1.11 -11.09
CA LEU A 13 9.93 -0.40 -9.88
C LEU A 13 11.43 -0.12 -9.83
N ASN A 14 12.28 -1.12 -10.09
CA ASN A 14 13.73 -0.99 -10.09
C ASN A 14 14.19 0.04 -11.11
N LYS A 15 13.67 -0.02 -12.34
CA LYS A 15 13.98 0.98 -13.38
C LYS A 15 13.74 2.41 -12.89
N ARG A 16 12.57 2.68 -12.28
CA ARG A 16 12.27 4.02 -11.72
C ARG A 16 13.22 4.38 -10.59
N MET A 17 13.58 3.43 -9.73
CA MET A 17 14.49 3.66 -8.61
C MET A 17 15.94 3.92 -9.08
N VAL A 18 16.36 3.32 -10.19
CA VAL A 18 17.63 3.64 -10.87
C VAL A 18 17.58 5.04 -11.48
N GLU A 19 16.49 5.39 -12.17
CA GLU A 19 16.32 6.71 -12.80
C GLU A 19 16.41 7.89 -11.80
N VAL A 20 15.98 7.67 -10.55
CA VAL A 20 16.05 8.69 -9.48
C VAL A 20 17.19 8.45 -8.48
N ASP A 21 18.13 7.55 -8.79
CA ASP A 21 19.26 7.14 -7.95
C ASP A 21 18.88 6.86 -6.47
N ARG A 22 17.77 6.14 -6.28
CA ARG A 22 17.25 5.81 -4.95
C ARG A 22 17.33 4.32 -4.68
N LYS A 23 18.08 3.94 -3.64
CA LYS A 23 18.06 2.56 -3.13
C LYS A 23 16.92 2.37 -2.14
N ILE A 24 16.15 1.29 -2.30
CA ILE A 24 15.03 0.96 -1.40
C ILE A 24 15.06 -0.50 -0.96
N LEU A 25 14.50 -0.74 0.23
CA LEU A 25 14.16 -2.06 0.73
C LEU A 25 12.65 -2.27 0.57
N LEU A 26 12.24 -3.29 -0.17
CA LEU A 26 10.86 -3.70 -0.34
C LEU A 26 10.56 -4.90 0.56
N LEU A 27 9.71 -4.69 1.56
CA LEU A 27 9.23 -5.74 2.46
C LEU A 27 7.96 -6.38 1.87
N VAL A 28 7.95 -7.71 1.74
CA VAL A 28 6.82 -8.48 1.21
C VAL A 28 6.49 -9.66 2.12
N ASP A 29 5.23 -10.09 2.17
CA ASP A 29 4.86 -11.37 2.78
C ASP A 29 5.46 -12.55 2.01
N ASN A 30 5.60 -13.67 2.71
CA ASN A 30 6.13 -14.92 2.18
C ASN A 30 5.06 -15.70 1.38
N ALA A 31 4.46 -15.04 0.40
CA ALA A 31 3.55 -15.67 -0.55
C ALA A 31 4.34 -16.29 -1.72
N PRO A 32 3.94 -17.47 -2.24
CA PRO A 32 4.64 -18.10 -3.39
C PRO A 32 4.72 -17.19 -4.63
N SER A 33 3.72 -16.33 -4.84
CA SER A 33 3.69 -15.35 -5.93
C SER A 33 4.73 -14.23 -5.81
N HIS A 34 5.43 -14.12 -4.68
CA HIS A 34 6.50 -13.13 -4.46
C HIS A 34 7.89 -13.69 -4.72
N SER A 35 7.99 -14.84 -5.38
CA SER A 35 9.26 -15.41 -5.81
C SER A 35 9.86 -14.58 -6.96
N LEU A 36 11.14 -14.26 -6.84
CA LEU A 36 11.91 -13.59 -7.88
C LEU A 36 12.29 -14.61 -8.95
N ASP A 37 12.13 -14.27 -10.22
CA ASP A 37 12.62 -15.13 -11.32
C ASP A 37 14.16 -15.02 -11.40
N GLU A 38 14.83 -16.11 -11.80
CA GLU A 38 16.30 -16.21 -11.78
C GLU A 38 17.01 -15.17 -12.66
N ASP A 39 16.34 -14.70 -13.72
CA ASP A 39 16.82 -13.73 -14.69
C ASP A 39 16.53 -12.28 -14.29
N VAL A 40 15.79 -12.04 -13.20
CA VAL A 40 15.46 -10.69 -12.73
C VAL A 40 16.57 -10.16 -11.83
N LEU A 41 17.34 -9.20 -12.36
CA LEU A 41 18.37 -8.47 -11.63
C LEU A 41 17.84 -7.10 -11.17
N LEU A 42 18.02 -6.79 -9.89
CA LEU A 42 17.56 -5.54 -9.27
C LEU A 42 18.75 -4.82 -8.61
N ASP A 43 19.10 -3.65 -9.12
CA ASP A 43 20.25 -2.85 -8.65
C ASP A 43 19.90 -1.94 -7.46
N ASN A 44 18.72 -1.32 -7.53
CA ASN A 44 18.28 -0.29 -6.57
C ASN A 44 17.11 -0.76 -5.69
N VAL A 45 16.56 -1.95 -5.93
CA VAL A 45 15.49 -2.55 -5.12
C VAL A 45 15.98 -3.83 -4.48
N LYS A 46 16.13 -3.83 -3.16
CA LYS A 46 16.36 -5.05 -2.39
C LYS A 46 15.03 -5.58 -1.88
N ILE A 47 14.74 -6.85 -2.08
CA ILE A 47 13.53 -7.49 -1.56
C ILE A 47 13.87 -8.24 -0.28
N GLN A 48 13.01 -8.11 0.74
CA GLN A 48 13.08 -8.93 1.94
C GLN A 48 11.71 -9.54 2.21
N MET A 49 11.66 -10.87 2.18
CA MET A 49 10.48 -11.61 2.60
C MET A 49 10.39 -11.63 4.13
N LEU A 50 9.21 -11.33 4.63
CA LEU A 50 8.92 -11.40 6.06
C LEU A 50 8.70 -12.86 6.49
N PRO A 51 8.95 -13.20 7.76
CA PRO A 51 8.66 -14.54 8.26
C PRO A 51 7.17 -14.89 8.12
N LYS A 52 6.86 -16.18 7.99
CA LYS A 52 5.47 -16.64 7.90
C LYS A 52 4.69 -16.22 9.15
N ASN A 53 3.39 -15.93 8.97
CA ASN A 53 2.45 -15.60 10.04
C ASN A 53 2.80 -14.34 10.87
N THR A 54 3.41 -13.32 10.24
CA THR A 54 3.81 -12.07 10.91
C THR A 54 2.93 -10.86 10.54
N THR A 55 1.76 -11.09 9.95
CA THR A 55 0.91 -10.07 9.31
C THR A 55 0.72 -8.82 10.16
N SER A 56 0.09 -8.91 11.33
CA SER A 56 -0.16 -7.72 12.16
C SER A 56 1.07 -7.18 12.90
N HIS A 57 2.13 -7.99 13.06
CA HIS A 57 3.31 -7.62 13.84
C HIS A 57 4.35 -6.88 13.00
N LEU A 58 4.60 -7.34 11.77
CA LEU A 58 5.65 -6.82 10.91
C LEU A 58 5.13 -6.19 9.62
N GLN A 59 3.83 -6.27 9.31
CA GLN A 59 3.29 -5.68 8.09
C GLN A 59 2.50 -4.40 8.41
N PRO A 60 3.04 -3.21 8.10
CA PRO A 60 2.34 -1.94 8.32
C PRO A 60 0.98 -1.89 7.62
N GLN A 61 0.85 -2.59 6.49
CA GLN A 61 -0.40 -2.74 5.76
C GLN A 61 -1.51 -3.32 6.67
N ASP A 62 -1.21 -4.41 7.38
CA ASP A 62 -2.11 -5.06 8.33
C ASP A 62 -2.14 -4.37 9.71
N ALA A 63 -1.13 -3.56 10.05
CA ALA A 63 -1.08 -2.78 11.29
C ALA A 63 -2.06 -1.60 11.33
N GLY A 64 -2.73 -1.29 10.22
CA GLY A 64 -3.83 -0.32 10.20
C GLY A 64 -4.09 0.37 8.87
N ILE A 65 -3.15 0.35 7.91
CA ILE A 65 -3.31 1.05 6.63
C ILE A 65 -4.50 0.48 5.84
N ILE A 66 -4.62 -0.85 5.74
CA ILE A 66 -5.74 -1.51 5.05
C ILE A 66 -7.07 -1.18 5.73
N ALA A 67 -7.09 -1.16 7.07
CA ALA A 67 -8.30 -0.84 7.83
C ALA A 67 -8.73 0.62 7.59
N ALA A 68 -7.79 1.57 7.63
CA ALA A 68 -8.05 2.98 7.35
C ALA A 68 -8.56 3.20 5.92
N PHE A 69 -7.95 2.55 4.93
CA PHE A 69 -8.41 2.56 3.55
C PHE A 69 -9.84 2.03 3.42
N LYS A 70 -10.13 0.84 3.99
CA LYS A 70 -11.46 0.22 3.94
C LYS A 70 -12.53 1.09 4.59
N ALA A 71 -12.20 1.78 5.68
CA ALA A 71 -13.12 2.72 6.33
C ALA A 71 -13.49 3.87 5.38
N LYS A 72 -12.50 4.46 4.68
CA LYS A 72 -12.73 5.54 3.71
C LYS A 72 -13.47 5.11 2.45
N PHE A 73 -13.24 3.89 1.99
CA PHE A 73 -14.02 3.30 0.91
C PHE A 73 -15.48 3.07 1.34
N LYS A 74 -15.69 2.50 2.52
CA LYS A 74 -17.03 2.19 3.05
C LYS A 74 -17.85 3.45 3.32
N GLU A 75 -17.22 4.52 3.79
CA GLU A 75 -17.85 5.84 3.95
C GLU A 75 -18.49 6.32 2.63
N ARG A 76 -17.76 6.19 1.50
CA ARG A 76 -18.26 6.56 0.16
C ARG A 76 -19.38 5.65 -0.32
N GLN A 77 -19.21 4.34 -0.12
CA GLN A 77 -20.23 3.37 -0.46
C GLN A 77 -21.55 3.64 0.27
N LEU A 78 -21.49 3.99 1.57
CA LEU A 78 -22.67 4.36 2.34
C LEU A 78 -23.29 5.66 1.85
N GLN A 79 -22.47 6.68 1.56
CA GLN A 79 -22.99 7.96 1.04
C GLN A 79 -23.73 7.76 -0.28
N ASN A 80 -23.14 7.02 -1.23
CA ASN A 80 -23.81 6.70 -2.48
C ASN A 80 -25.11 5.93 -2.25
N ALA A 81 -25.13 4.96 -1.33
CA ALA A 81 -26.36 4.23 -1.02
C ALA A 81 -27.47 5.16 -0.49
N LEU A 82 -27.13 6.15 0.35
CA LEU A 82 -28.08 7.16 0.82
C LEU A 82 -28.59 8.04 -0.31
N ASP A 83 -27.69 8.51 -1.19
CA ASP A 83 -28.05 9.36 -2.33
C ASP A 83 -29.00 8.63 -3.31
N GLN A 84 -28.74 7.34 -3.55
CA GLN A 84 -29.58 6.47 -4.38
C GLN A 84 -30.97 6.24 -3.77
N ILE A 85 -31.04 6.01 -2.45
CA ILE A 85 -32.32 5.90 -1.73
C ILE A 85 -33.13 7.19 -1.89
N ASP A 86 -32.50 8.35 -1.72
CA ASP A 86 -33.14 9.66 -1.89
C ASP A 86 -33.69 9.86 -3.32
N LEU A 87 -32.96 9.42 -4.34
CA LEU A 87 -33.41 9.48 -5.74
C LEU A 87 -34.64 8.60 -5.98
N VAL A 88 -34.64 7.38 -5.45
CA VAL A 88 -35.78 6.45 -5.55
C VAL A 88 -37.00 7.01 -4.82
N MET A 89 -36.82 7.53 -3.59
CA MET A 89 -37.91 8.14 -2.82
C MET A 89 -38.53 9.35 -3.52
N ARG A 90 -37.74 10.07 -4.34
CA ARG A 90 -38.21 11.20 -5.16
C ARG A 90 -38.78 10.78 -6.52
N GLY A 91 -38.90 9.47 -6.78
CA GLY A 91 -39.39 8.92 -8.04
C GLY A 91 -38.49 9.22 -9.24
N ARG A 92 -37.20 9.52 -9.00
CA ARG A 92 -36.22 9.86 -10.06
C ARG A 92 -35.47 8.64 -10.59
N GLN A 93 -35.63 7.48 -9.93
CA GLN A 93 -34.97 6.23 -10.29
C GLN A 93 -35.81 5.04 -9.80
N GLU A 94 -35.83 3.95 -10.57
CA GLU A 94 -36.62 2.75 -10.26
C GLU A 94 -35.81 1.61 -9.64
N GLN A 95 -34.49 1.56 -9.89
CA GLN A 95 -33.61 0.47 -9.44
C GLN A 95 -32.57 0.97 -8.45
N LEU A 96 -32.27 0.14 -7.46
CA LEU A 96 -31.16 0.34 -6.52
C LEU A 96 -30.03 -0.65 -6.85
N TYR A 97 -28.83 -0.34 -6.35
CA TYR A 97 -27.76 -1.31 -6.05
C TYR A 97 -26.79 -1.79 -7.14
N GLU A 98 -26.64 -1.09 -8.26
CA GLU A 98 -25.46 -1.31 -9.11
C GLU A 98 -24.46 -0.16 -8.98
N VAL A 99 -23.24 -0.48 -8.54
CA VAL A 99 -22.10 0.43 -8.56
C VAL A 99 -21.22 0.02 -9.74
N PRO A 100 -21.14 0.83 -10.81
CA PRO A 100 -20.23 0.60 -11.92
C PRO A 100 -18.78 0.44 -11.46
N LEU A 101 -18.00 -0.38 -12.19
CA LEU A 101 -16.63 -0.67 -11.82
C LEU A 101 -15.74 0.59 -11.82
N ASP A 102 -15.94 1.50 -12.76
CA ASP A 102 -15.22 2.77 -12.85
C ASP A 102 -15.53 3.69 -11.66
N GLU A 103 -16.76 3.69 -11.18
CA GLU A 103 -17.14 4.39 -9.95
C GLU A 103 -16.46 3.77 -8.73
N ALA A 104 -16.50 2.44 -8.59
CA ALA A 104 -15.80 1.75 -7.51
C ALA A 104 -14.29 1.99 -7.53
N MET A 105 -13.66 2.02 -8.71
CA MET A 105 -12.24 2.35 -8.87
C MET A 105 -11.94 3.80 -8.50
N THR A 106 -12.86 4.72 -8.80
CA THR A 106 -12.76 6.13 -8.39
C THR A 106 -12.83 6.24 -6.87
N TRP A 107 -13.76 5.54 -6.22
CA TRP A 107 -13.83 5.50 -4.76
C TRP A 107 -12.58 4.93 -4.13
N ALA A 108 -12.01 3.85 -4.68
CA ALA A 108 -10.75 3.29 -4.19
C ALA A 108 -9.61 4.30 -4.28
N LYS A 109 -9.48 4.99 -5.42
CA LYS A 109 -8.47 6.05 -5.60
C LYS A 109 -8.62 7.18 -4.57
N GLU A 110 -9.84 7.64 -4.34
CA GLU A 110 -10.11 8.70 -3.37
C GLU A 110 -9.95 8.26 -1.92
N ALA A 111 -10.38 7.03 -1.60
CA ALA A 111 -10.19 6.45 -0.28
C ALA A 111 -8.71 6.35 0.06
N TRP A 112 -7.87 5.92 -0.89
CA TRP A 112 -6.43 5.90 -0.72
C TRP A 112 -5.85 7.30 -0.48
N ARG A 113 -6.26 8.29 -1.28
CA ARG A 113 -5.85 9.70 -1.09
C ARG A 113 -6.29 10.29 0.25
N SER A 114 -7.32 9.73 0.86
CA SER A 114 -7.85 10.16 2.16
C SER A 114 -7.14 9.48 3.35
N VAL A 115 -6.32 8.45 3.12
CA VAL A 115 -5.46 7.87 4.16
C VAL A 115 -4.33 8.86 4.43
N THR A 116 -4.23 9.34 5.67
CA THR A 116 -3.25 10.37 6.02
C THR A 116 -1.84 9.80 6.10
N GLN A 117 -0.84 10.64 5.83
CA GLN A 117 0.57 10.27 6.02
C GLN A 117 0.87 9.89 7.48
N LEU A 118 0.23 10.58 8.45
CA LEU A 118 0.34 10.26 9.87
C LEU A 118 -0.19 8.85 10.19
N THR A 119 -1.31 8.44 9.58
CA THR A 119 -1.83 7.07 9.71
C THR A 119 -0.80 6.06 9.21
N VAL A 120 -0.18 6.31 8.06
CA VAL A 120 0.86 5.43 7.51
C VAL A 120 2.07 5.37 8.45
N ALA A 121 2.58 6.52 8.89
CA ALA A 121 3.72 6.60 9.82
C ALA A 121 3.46 5.86 11.13
N ASN A 122 2.28 6.05 11.74
CA ASN A 122 1.91 5.34 12.97
C ASN A 122 1.81 3.83 12.77
N CYS A 123 1.36 3.36 11.60
CA CYS A 123 1.32 1.93 11.31
C CYS A 123 2.73 1.34 11.18
N TRP A 124 3.68 2.07 10.60
CA TRP A 124 5.09 1.68 10.56
C TRP A 124 5.74 1.68 11.94
N ALA A 125 5.50 2.71 12.75
CA ALA A 125 6.02 2.77 14.12
C ALA A 125 5.49 1.59 14.96
N ARG A 126 4.21 1.22 14.76
CA ARG A 126 3.59 0.09 15.46
C ARG A 126 4.22 -1.26 15.16
N THR A 127 4.84 -1.45 13.99
CA THR A 127 5.55 -2.70 13.69
C THR A 127 6.94 -2.77 14.30
N GLY A 128 7.46 -1.65 14.82
CA GLY A 128 8.82 -1.57 15.37
C GLY A 128 9.93 -1.71 14.31
N ILE A 129 9.58 -1.71 13.01
CA ILE A 129 10.57 -1.79 11.91
C ILE A 129 11.28 -0.45 11.74
N VAL A 130 10.54 0.65 11.91
CA VAL A 130 11.06 2.01 11.86
C VAL A 130 10.94 2.57 13.26
N ASP A 131 11.99 2.37 14.05
CA ASP A 131 12.15 3.02 15.34
C ASP A 131 12.84 4.37 15.13
N GLY A 132 12.34 5.42 15.78
CA GLY A 132 12.86 6.78 15.67
C GLY A 132 14.34 6.88 16.04
N ASP A 133 14.76 6.07 17.02
CA ASP A 133 16.15 6.02 17.49
C ASP A 133 17.07 5.32 16.49
N LEU A 134 16.58 4.26 15.82
CA LEU A 134 17.34 3.55 14.77
C LEU A 134 17.47 4.39 13.49
N SER A 135 16.46 5.19 13.15
CA SER A 135 16.55 6.14 12.02
C SER A 135 17.53 7.28 12.31
N ALA A 136 17.50 7.86 13.51
CA ALA A 136 18.44 8.91 13.91
C ALA A 136 19.89 8.39 13.97
N PHE A 137 20.07 7.16 14.43
CA PHE A 137 21.37 6.48 14.40
C PHE A 137 21.85 6.21 12.96
N GLY A 138 20.96 5.77 12.07
CA GLY A 138 21.29 5.55 10.66
C GLY A 138 21.71 6.82 9.92
N GLU A 139 21.05 7.95 10.18
CA GLU A 139 21.41 9.26 9.61
C GLU A 139 22.80 9.72 10.09
N GLN A 140 23.09 9.60 11.39
CA GLN A 140 24.42 9.93 11.94
C GLN A 140 25.54 9.08 11.34
N VAL A 141 25.29 7.78 11.12
CA VAL A 141 26.26 6.88 10.49
C VAL A 141 26.48 7.22 9.01
N ALA A 142 25.43 7.59 8.28
CA ALA A 142 25.55 8.00 6.87
C ALA A 142 26.36 9.30 6.71
N GLU A 143 26.18 10.27 7.60
CA GLU A 143 26.98 11.51 7.63
C GLU A 143 28.47 11.26 7.89
N LEU A 144 28.80 10.28 8.74
CA LEU A 144 30.18 9.88 9.04
C LEU A 144 30.92 9.24 7.85
N HIS A 145 30.19 8.63 6.91
CA HIS A 145 30.76 8.00 5.71
C HIS A 145 30.86 8.95 4.50
N HIS A 146 30.49 10.21 4.67
CA HIS A 146 30.58 11.26 3.65
C HIS A 146 31.57 12.39 4.02
N ALA A 147 32.35 12.22 5.11
CA ALA A 147 33.47 13.07 5.51
C ALA A 147 34.82 12.38 5.23
#